data_AF-A0A835RWT2-F1
#
_entry.id   AF-A0A835RWT2-F1
#
_cell.length_a   1.000
_cell.length_b   1.000
_cell.length_c   1.000
_cell.angle_alpha   90.00
_cell.angle_beta   90.00
_cell.angle_gamma   90.00
#
_symmetry.space_group_name_H-M   'P 1'
#
loop_
_entity.id
_entity.type
_entity.pdbx_description
1 polymer ?
#
loop_
_entity_poly.entity_id
_entity_poly.type
_entity_poly.pdbx_seq_one_letter_code
_entity_poly.pdbx_strand_id
1 'polypeptide(L)'
;MAKVKDRTEDFKDAVHASAVSSGYTESKLAALMTSFIMHKHAKRLPFTKAAIKTLESINELEHFILKHRKDYLDSYRITEQERDNIEHEISVFVKACKEQIDFLKNRIHDEDKKASVTRWLPHLVMVLMQMRF
;
A
#
# COMPACT_ATOMS: atom_id res chain seq x y z
N MET A 1 -11.44 -21.06 14.61
CA MET A 1 -10.38 -20.04 14.40
C MET A 1 -9.91 -19.55 15.75
N ALA A 2 -8.64 -19.70 16.08
CA ALA A 2 -8.12 -19.24 17.37
C ALA A 2 -8.16 -17.70 17.40
N LYS A 3 -8.92 -17.14 18.35
CA LYS A 3 -8.97 -15.70 18.59
C LYS A 3 -7.62 -15.30 19.19
N VAL A 4 -6.72 -14.79 18.37
CA VAL A 4 -5.41 -14.29 18.83
C VAL A 4 -5.70 -13.19 19.84
N LYS A 5 -5.28 -13.38 21.09
CA LYS A 5 -5.41 -12.39 22.15
C LYS A 5 -4.49 -11.21 21.82
N ASP A 6 -5.01 -9.99 21.86
CA ASP A 6 -4.21 -8.78 21.74
C ASP A 6 -3.22 -8.72 22.92
N ARG A 7 -1.92 -8.65 22.61
CA ARG A 7 -0.80 -8.58 23.57
C ARG A 7 -0.09 -7.23 23.53
N THR A 8 -0.73 -6.21 22.96
CA THR A 8 -0.14 -4.87 22.83
C THR A 8 0.20 -4.27 24.20
N GLU A 9 -0.64 -4.49 25.22
CA GLU A 9 -0.36 -4.03 26.59
C GLU A 9 0.81 -4.79 27.22
N ASP A 10 0.85 -6.12 27.10
CA ASP A 10 1.98 -6.94 27.59
C ASP A 10 3.32 -6.46 26.99
N PHE A 11 3.31 -6.06 25.72
CA PHE A 11 4.48 -5.49 25.04
C PHE A 11 4.87 -4.11 25.59
N LYS A 12 3.90 -3.20 25.79
CA LYS A 12 4.17 -1.87 26.37
C LYS A 12 4.75 -1.99 27.78
N ASP A 13 4.21 -2.89 28.59
CA ASP A 13 4.68 -3.15 29.95
C ASP A 13 6.11 -3.70 29.95
N ALA A 14 6.43 -4.64 29.06
CA ALA A 14 7.78 -5.17 28.91
C ALA A 14 8.79 -4.09 28.45
N VAL A 15 8.39 -3.24 27.50
CA VAL A 15 9.22 -2.12 27.03
C VAL A 15 9.42 -1.10 28.14
N HIS A 16 8.38 -0.78 28.90
CA HIS A 16 8.46 0.15 30.04
C HIS A 16 9.43 -0.38 31.10
N ALA A 17 9.29 -1.64 31.51
CA ALA A 17 10.18 -2.28 32.48
C ALA A 17 11.65 -2.27 32.01
N SER A 18 11.89 -2.59 30.73
CA SER A 18 13.23 -2.60 30.14
C SER A 18 13.86 -1.21 30.02
N ALA A 19 13.05 -0.19 29.68
CA ALA A 19 13.52 1.19 29.60
C ALA A 19 13.90 1.75 30.98
N VAL A 20 13.09 1.46 32.00
CA VAL A 20 13.38 1.81 33.39
C VAL A 20 14.66 1.13 33.88
N SER A 21 14.82 -0.18 33.62
CA SER A 21 16.05 -0.91 34.00
C SER A 21 17.30 -0.40 33.27
N SER A 22 17.12 0.19 32.09
CA SER A 22 18.20 0.79 31.29
C SER A 22 18.50 2.25 31.67
N GLY A 23 17.86 2.78 32.72
CA GLY A 23 18.12 4.13 33.23
C GLY A 23 17.54 5.26 32.36
N TYR A 24 16.45 5.01 31.63
CA TYR A 24 15.79 6.06 30.86
C TYR A 24 15.25 7.15 31.81
N THR A 25 15.47 8.42 31.45
CA THR A 25 14.85 9.55 32.15
C THR A 25 13.34 9.55 31.90
N GLU A 26 12.58 10.13 32.83
CA GLU A 26 11.13 10.27 32.72
C GLU A 26 10.71 10.90 31.38
N SER A 27 11.46 11.91 30.91
CA SER A 27 11.25 12.54 29.60
C SER A 27 11.46 11.60 28.41
N LYS A 28 12.48 10.73 28.45
CA LYS A 28 12.75 9.73 27.39
C LYS A 28 11.73 8.60 27.41
N LEU A 29 11.30 8.20 28.60
CA LEU A 29 10.27 7.19 28.81
C LEU A 29 8.91 7.67 28.31
N ALA A 30 8.53 8.91 28.64
CA ALA A 30 7.30 9.53 28.14
C ALA A 30 7.32 9.66 26.61
N ALA A 31 8.44 10.07 26.01
CA ALA A 31 8.59 10.14 24.55
C ALA A 31 8.48 8.75 23.89
N LEU A 32 9.07 7.71 24.50
CA LEU A 32 8.97 6.33 24.05
C LEU A 32 7.52 5.82 24.10
N MET A 33 6.82 6.03 25.22
CA MET A 33 5.42 5.62 25.38
C MET A 33 4.49 6.36 24.42
N THR A 34 4.73 7.66 24.21
CA THR A 34 3.98 8.49 23.25
C THR A 34 4.17 7.99 21.81
N SER A 35 5.34 7.43 21.49
CA SER A 35 5.60 6.86 20.16
C SER A 35 4.75 5.63 19.82
N PHE A 36 4.19 4.94 20.83
CA PHE A 36 3.24 3.84 20.62
C PHE A 36 1.80 4.33 20.41
N ILE A 37 1.47 5.53 20.90
CA ILE A 37 0.15 6.14 20.75
C ILE A 37 0.04 6.81 19.40
N MET A 38 1.09 7.53 18.99
CA MET A 38 1.15 8.11 17.67
C MET A 38 1.38 6.98 16.66
N HIS A 39 0.37 6.70 15.84
CA HIS A 39 0.61 6.05 14.56
C HIS A 39 1.71 6.86 13.86
N LYS A 40 2.95 6.40 13.97
CA LYS A 40 4.04 6.88 13.12
C LYS A 40 3.52 6.58 11.74
N HIS A 41 2.98 7.60 11.05
CA HIS A 41 2.52 7.48 9.68
C HIS A 41 3.74 6.95 8.95
N ALA A 42 3.79 5.63 8.73
CA ALA A 42 4.79 5.01 7.90
C ALA A 42 4.65 5.81 6.61
N LYS A 43 5.66 6.62 6.28
CA LYS A 43 5.63 7.55 5.15
C LYS A 43 5.11 6.72 4.00
N ARG A 44 3.84 6.94 3.61
CA ARG A 44 3.13 6.00 2.74
C ARG A 44 3.99 5.89 1.50
N LEU A 45 4.57 4.72 1.28
CA LEU A 45 5.52 4.54 0.19
C LEU A 45 4.79 4.95 -1.10
N PRO A 46 5.49 5.50 -2.11
CA PRO A 46 4.83 5.89 -3.35
C PRO A 46 3.99 4.74 -3.95
N PHE A 47 4.42 3.49 -3.72
CA PHE A 47 3.65 2.29 -4.00
C PHE A 47 2.31 2.23 -3.23
N THR A 48 2.33 2.33 -1.89
CA THR A 48 1.12 2.33 -1.06
C THR A 48 0.17 3.47 -1.44
N LYS A 49 0.70 4.67 -1.73
CA LYS A 49 -0.10 5.80 -2.18
C LYS A 49 -0.77 5.52 -3.53
N ALA A 50 -0.05 4.95 -4.48
CA ALA A 50 -0.61 4.55 -5.76
C ALA A 50 -1.67 3.45 -5.60
N ALA A 51 -1.42 2.43 -4.77
CA ALA A 51 -2.37 1.35 -4.51
C ALA A 51 -3.68 1.84 -3.88
N ILE A 52 -3.60 2.75 -2.91
CA ILE A 52 -4.79 3.38 -2.31
C ILE A 52 -5.58 4.16 -3.38
N LYS A 53 -4.90 4.96 -4.19
CA LYS A 53 -5.56 5.73 -5.26
C LYS A 53 -6.25 4.82 -6.28
N THR A 54 -5.64 3.67 -6.61
CA THR A 54 -6.25 2.68 -7.51
C THR A 54 -7.51 2.09 -6.91
N LEU A 55 -7.49 1.77 -5.61
CA LEU A 55 -8.68 1.27 -4.91
C LEU A 55 -9.81 2.32 -4.89
N GLU A 56 -9.48 3.58 -4.62
CA GLU A 56 -10.44 4.69 -4.66
C GLU A 56 -11.07 4.84 -6.06
N SER A 57 -10.27 4.80 -7.13
CA SER A 57 -10.78 4.87 -8.51
C SER A 57 -11.66 3.67 -8.89
N ILE A 58 -11.35 2.46 -8.42
CA ILE A 58 -12.20 1.27 -8.64
C ILE A 58 -13.54 1.42 -7.93
N ASN A 59 -13.53 1.91 -6.68
CA ASN A 59 -14.76 2.14 -5.92
C ASN A 59 -15.63 3.23 -6.58
N GLU A 60 -15.04 4.31 -7.07
CA GLU A 60 -15.77 5.34 -7.82
C GLU A 60 -16.43 4.77 -9.08
N LEU A 61 -15.72 3.93 -9.83
CA LEU A 61 -16.27 3.23 -10.99
C LEU A 61 -17.44 2.32 -10.60
N GLU A 62 -17.34 1.56 -9.52
CA GLU A 62 -18.43 0.71 -9.05
C GLU A 62 -19.68 1.53 -8.70
N HIS A 63 -19.51 2.64 -7.96
CA HIS A 63 -20.61 3.54 -7.63
C HIS A 63 -21.21 4.19 -8.88
N PHE A 64 -20.39 4.58 -9.84
CA PHE A 64 -20.83 5.14 -11.11
C PHE A 64 -21.69 4.13 -11.88
N ILE A 65 -21.19 2.90 -12.05
CA ILE A 65 -21.93 1.82 -12.73
C ILE A 65 -23.25 1.56 -12.02
N LEU A 66 -23.26 1.42 -10.69
CA LEU A 66 -24.49 1.16 -9.93
C LEU A 66 -25.51 2.29 -10.07
N LYS A 67 -25.06 3.55 -10.02
CA LYS A 67 -25.92 4.71 -10.18
C LYS A 67 -26.57 4.75 -11.56
N HIS A 68 -25.79 4.50 -12.61
CA HIS A 68 -26.26 4.61 -14.00
C HIS A 68 -26.87 3.30 -14.55
N ARG A 69 -26.74 2.17 -13.84
CA ARG A 69 -27.23 0.85 -14.28
C ARG A 69 -28.70 0.84 -14.67
N LYS A 70 -29.57 1.44 -13.85
CA LYS A 70 -31.01 1.42 -14.08
C LYS A 70 -31.40 2.25 -15.30
N ASP A 71 -30.77 3.41 -15.43
CA ASP A 71 -31.03 4.34 -16.52
C ASP A 71 -30.45 3.82 -17.85
N TYR A 72 -29.30 3.15 -17.81
CA TYR A 72 -28.68 2.52 -18.98
C TYR A 72 -29.49 1.32 -19.52
N LEU A 73 -30.15 0.54 -18.66
CA LEU A 73 -30.96 -0.61 -19.06
C LEU A 73 -32.37 -0.23 -19.54
N ASP A 74 -32.86 0.96 -19.20
CA ASP A 74 -34.18 1.43 -19.59
C ASP A 74 -34.07 2.38 -20.78
N SER A 75 -34.17 1.80 -21.98
CA SER A 75 -33.99 2.52 -23.25
C SER A 75 -34.99 3.67 -23.48
N TYR A 76 -36.04 3.80 -22.67
CA TYR A 76 -37.01 4.89 -22.73
C TYR A 76 -36.71 6.04 -21.75
N ARG A 77 -35.70 5.87 -20.88
CA ARG A 77 -35.34 6.86 -19.84
C ARG A 77 -34.18 7.77 -20.20
N ILE A 78 -33.26 7.31 -21.05
CA ILE A 78 -32.08 8.08 -21.43
C ILE A 78 -31.95 8.18 -22.94
N THR A 79 -31.41 9.30 -23.39
CA THR A 79 -31.08 9.54 -24.80
C THR A 79 -29.84 8.74 -25.22
N GLU A 80 -29.69 8.53 -26.53
CA GLU A 80 -28.49 7.89 -27.10
C GLU A 80 -27.20 8.63 -26.71
N GLN A 81 -27.22 9.97 -26.70
CA GLN A 81 -26.08 10.77 -26.28
C GLN A 81 -25.71 10.54 -24.80
N GLU A 82 -26.68 10.38 -23.91
CA GLU A 82 -26.43 10.08 -22.50
C GLU A 82 -25.84 8.68 -22.31
N ARG A 83 -26.30 7.70 -23.09
CA ARG A 83 -25.74 6.35 -23.13
C ARG A 83 -24.28 6.38 -23.58
N ASP A 84 -23.98 7.07 -24.67
CA ASP A 84 -22.62 7.20 -25.19
C ASP A 84 -21.69 7.92 -24.20
N ASN A 85 -22.19 8.93 -23.50
CA ASN A 85 -21.43 9.61 -22.44
C ASN A 85 -21.10 8.65 -21.27
N ILE A 86 -22.06 7.84 -20.83
CA ILE A 86 -21.84 6.82 -19.78
C ILE A 86 -20.77 5.81 -20.23
N GLU A 87 -20.83 5.33 -21.47
CA GLU A 87 -19.84 4.40 -22.02
C GLU A 87 -18.44 5.01 -22.14
N HIS A 88 -18.38 6.28 -22.54
CA HIS A 88 -17.13 7.02 -22.60
C HIS A 88 -16.50 7.17 -21.21
N GLU A 89 -17.27 7.57 -20.20
CA GLU A 89 -16.76 7.71 -18.84
C GLU A 89 -16.27 6.38 -18.27
N ILE A 90 -17.04 5.28 -18.45
CA ILE A 90 -16.60 3.93 -18.05
C ILE A 90 -15.27 3.58 -18.72
N SER A 91 -15.12 3.85 -20.02
CA SER A 91 -13.88 3.58 -20.76
C SER A 91 -12.70 4.37 -20.22
N VAL A 92 -12.90 5.64 -19.85
CA VAL A 92 -11.88 6.50 -19.24
C VAL A 92 -11.46 5.94 -17.87
N PHE A 93 -12.43 5.56 -17.02
CA PHE A 93 -12.15 4.96 -15.71
C PHE A 93 -11.36 3.65 -15.81
N VAL A 94 -11.78 2.74 -16.71
CA VAL A 94 -11.09 1.45 -16.93
C VAL A 94 -9.66 1.67 -17.40
N LYS A 95 -9.43 2.62 -18.31
CA LYS A 95 -8.09 2.96 -18.79
C LYS A 95 -7.21 3.50 -17.66
N ALA A 96 -7.73 4.44 -16.86
CA ALA A 96 -7.00 5.00 -15.73
C ALA A 96 -6.67 3.94 -14.67
N CYS A 97 -7.58 3.02 -14.37
CA CYS A 97 -7.33 1.91 -13.46
C CYS A 97 -6.24 0.98 -14.00
N LYS A 98 -6.29 0.62 -15.28
CA LYS A 98 -5.28 -0.22 -15.93
C LYS A 98 -3.89 0.40 -15.83
N GLU A 99 -3.76 1.69 -16.17
CA GLU A 99 -2.48 2.40 -16.12
C GLU A 99 -1.88 2.43 -14.70
N GLN A 100 -2.72 2.63 -13.68
CA GLN A 100 -2.26 2.59 -12.29
C GLN A 100 -1.85 1.18 -11.84
N ILE A 101 -2.60 0.15 -12.25
CA ILE A 101 -2.25 -1.25 -11.96
C ILE A 101 -0.93 -1.63 -12.65
N ASP A 102 -0.74 -1.23 -13.91
CA ASP A 102 0.51 -1.48 -14.64
C ASP A 102 1.70 -0.77 -13.98
N PHE A 103 1.52 0.46 -13.51
CA PHE A 103 2.52 1.17 -12.71
C PHE A 103 2.90 0.41 -11.43
N LEU A 104 1.91 -0.10 -10.69
CA LEU A 104 2.14 -0.89 -9.48
C LEU A 104 2.88 -2.19 -9.79
N LYS A 105 2.47 -2.90 -10.85
CA LYS A 105 3.11 -4.14 -11.32
C LYS A 105 4.58 -3.92 -11.69
N ASN A 106 4.87 -2.86 -12.44
CA ASN A 106 6.24 -2.51 -12.85
C ASN A 106 7.12 -2.18 -11.64
N ARG A 107 6.57 -1.46 -10.64
CA ARG A 107 7.29 -1.19 -9.39
C ARG A 107 7.66 -2.44 -8.61
N ILE A 108 6.77 -3.44 -8.54
CA ILE A 108 7.08 -4.72 -7.89
C ILE A 108 8.22 -5.42 -8.64
N HIS A 109 8.12 -5.48 -9.98
CA HIS A 109 9.14 -6.14 -10.81
C HIS A 109 10.51 -5.46 -10.69
N ASP A 110 10.57 -4.13 -10.60
CA ASP A 110 11.82 -3.40 -10.43
C ASP A 110 12.47 -3.64 -9.06
N GLU A 111 11.67 -3.76 -7.99
CA GLU A 111 12.18 -4.09 -6.66
C GLU A 111 12.68 -5.54 -6.61
N ASP A 112 12.01 -6.49 -7.27
CA ASP A 112 12.49 -7.89 -7.40
C ASP A 112 13.84 -7.96 -8.13
N LYS A 113 13.99 -7.19 -9.23
CA LYS A 113 15.27 -7.09 -9.97
C LYS A 113 16.39 -6.49 -9.13
N LYS A 114 16.10 -5.42 -8.37
CA LYS A 114 17.09 -4.83 -7.45
C LYS A 114 17.48 -5.80 -6.35
N ALA A 115 16.51 -6.49 -5.75
CA ALA A 115 16.77 -7.50 -4.74
C ALA A 115 17.65 -8.63 -5.28
N SER A 116 17.39 -9.13 -6.50
CA SER A 116 18.25 -10.14 -7.13
C SER A 116 19.66 -9.64 -7.42
N VAL A 117 19.80 -8.41 -7.93
CA VAL A 117 21.12 -7.81 -8.21
C VAL A 117 21.91 -7.62 -6.92
N THR A 118 21.26 -7.11 -5.87
CA THR A 118 21.90 -6.86 -4.57
C THR A 118 22.25 -8.17 -3.85
N ARG A 119 21.53 -9.27 -4.13
CA ARG A 119 21.84 -10.60 -3.62
C ARG A 119 23.05 -11.25 -4.29
N TRP A 120 23.31 -10.96 -5.56
CA TRP A 120 24.42 -11.55 -6.31
C TRP A 120 25.71 -10.73 -6.24
N LEU A 121 25.63 -9.41 -6.01
CA LEU A 121 26.81 -8.55 -5.87
C LEU A 121 27.80 -9.04 -4.79
N PRO A 122 27.40 -9.44 -3.57
CA PRO A 122 28.32 -10.00 -2.59
C PRO A 122 28.98 -11.30 -3.06
N HIS A 123 28.23 -12.15 -3.78
CA HIS A 123 28.72 -13.43 -4.29
C HIS A 123 29.71 -13.23 -5.44
N LEU A 124 29.45 -12.30 -6.36
CA LEU A 124 30.35 -11.91 -7.44
C LEU A 124 31.64 -11.27 -6.91
N VAL A 125 31.54 -10.39 -5.91
CA VAL A 125 32.72 -9.78 -5.26
C VAL A 125 33.57 -10.85 -4.57
N MET A 126 32.96 -11.84 -3.90
CA MET A 126 33.68 -12.97 -3.31
C MET A 126 34.42 -13.81 -4.36
N VAL A 127 33.75 -14.15 -5.48
CA VAL A 127 34.34 -14.95 -6.56
C VAL A 127 35.49 -14.20 -7.23
N LEU A 128 35.35 -12.88 -7.43
CA LEU A 128 36.41 -12.05 -8.00
C LEU A 128 37.61 -11.86 -7.04
N MET A 129 37.39 -11.85 -5.72
CA MET A 129 38.51 -11.84 -4.74
C MET A 129 39.25 -13.18 -4.69
N GLN A 130 38.57 -14.31 -4.95
CA GLN A 130 39.18 -15.65 -5.01
C GLN A 130 39.99 -15.90 -6.30
N MET A 131 39.74 -15.15 -7.37
CA MET A 131 40.47 -15.26 -8.65
C MET A 131 41.66 -14.30 -8.79
N ARG A 132 41.98 -13.50 -7.76
CA ARG A 132 43.23 -12.73 -7.71
C ARG A 132 44.37 -13.66 -7.27
N PHE A 133 45.06 -14.23 -8.25
CA PHE A 133 46.43 -14.76 -8.10
C PHE A 133 47.44 -13.61 -8.13
#